data_AF-A0A2M7YL33-F1
#
_entry.id   AF-A0A2M7YL33-F1
#
_cell.length_a   1.000
_cell.length_b   1.000
_cell.length_c   1.000
_cell.angle_alpha   90.00
_cell.angle_beta   90.00
_cell.angle_gamma   90.00
#
_symmetry.space_group_name_H-M   'P 1'
#
loop_
_entity.id
_entity.type
_entity.pdbx_description
1 polymer ?
#
loop_
_entity_poly.entity_id
_entity_poly.type
_entity_poly.pdbx_seq_one_letter_code
_entity_poly.pdbx_strand_id
1 'polypeptide(L)'
;MTENNHSEHKKIDFNLKIDHDLLKKIIKIVVVFSAMVLVFGAGVFVGQMKAKFSYRWAENYHQNFGGPRGGFMGDWRRRPLPPPEDFVGGHGIFGPIIKIDGSTLTINGKNGVETAVFVSIQTEIRSPLGVLKISDLKLDDQITVIGSPNSQGQVEAKLIRVF
;
A
#
# COMPACT_ATOMS: atom_id res chain seq x y z
N MET A 1 -45.31 -66.88 19.83
CA MET A 1 -44.70 -67.41 18.59
C MET A 1 -44.93 -66.38 17.51
N THR A 2 -44.14 -65.30 17.46
CA THR A 2 -42.81 -65.13 16.83
C THR A 2 -42.83 -65.24 15.31
N GLU A 3 -42.34 -64.16 14.68
CA GLU A 3 -41.68 -64.02 13.38
C GLU A 3 -42.38 -63.00 12.46
N ASN A 4 -41.69 -62.07 11.80
CA ASN A 4 -40.34 -61.54 11.95
C ASN A 4 -40.34 -60.23 11.14
N ASN A 5 -39.78 -59.16 11.70
CA ASN A 5 -39.48 -57.94 10.97
C ASN A 5 -38.48 -58.26 9.85
N HIS A 6 -38.82 -57.93 8.60
CA HIS A 6 -37.81 -57.74 7.57
C HIS A 6 -38.10 -56.47 6.78
N SER A 7 -37.61 -55.36 7.32
CA SER A 7 -37.50 -54.07 6.63
C SER A 7 -36.49 -54.21 5.48
N GLU A 8 -36.99 -54.26 4.25
CA GLU A 8 -36.17 -54.12 3.05
C GLU A 8 -35.52 -52.72 3.03
N HIS A 9 -34.26 -52.65 3.47
CA HIS A 9 -33.42 -51.50 3.21
C HIS A 9 -33.08 -51.47 1.71
N LYS A 10 -33.83 -50.68 0.95
CA LYS A 10 -33.48 -50.29 -0.42
C LYS A 10 -32.13 -49.58 -0.42
N LYS A 11 -31.07 -50.31 -0.78
CA LYS A 11 -29.74 -49.74 -1.02
C LYS A 11 -29.84 -48.82 -2.24
N ILE A 12 -29.70 -47.52 -2.01
CA ILE A 12 -29.60 -46.53 -3.08
C ILE A 12 -28.14 -46.54 -3.53
N ASP A 13 -27.83 -47.36 -4.53
CA ASP A 13 -26.54 -47.33 -5.20
C ASP A 13 -26.46 -46.05 -6.05
N PHE A 14 -25.86 -45.00 -5.49
CA PHE A 14 -25.48 -43.81 -6.25
C PHE A 14 -24.29 -44.15 -7.14
N ASN A 15 -24.55 -44.84 -8.25
CA ASN A 15 -23.57 -45.00 -9.32
C ASN A 15 -23.53 -43.70 -10.12
N LEU A 16 -22.83 -42.68 -9.60
CA LEU A 16 -22.53 -41.45 -10.31
C LEU A 16 -21.57 -41.78 -11.45
N LYS A 17 -22.13 -42.15 -12.61
CA LYS A 17 -21.39 -42.26 -13.86
C LYS A 17 -21.01 -40.84 -14.28
N ILE A 18 -19.87 -40.36 -13.79
CA ILE A 18 -19.37 -39.02 -14.10
C ILE A 18 -19.07 -38.98 -15.59
N ASP A 19 -19.89 -38.25 -16.33
CA ASP A 19 -19.65 -38.00 -17.74
C ASP A 19 -18.37 -37.17 -17.89
N HIS A 20 -17.46 -37.65 -18.73
CA HIS A 20 -16.19 -36.98 -19.03
C HIS A 20 -16.40 -35.55 -19.56
N ASP A 21 -17.52 -35.29 -20.23
CA ASP A 21 -17.86 -33.95 -20.72
C ASP A 21 -18.38 -33.03 -19.61
N LEU A 22 -19.05 -33.57 -18.58
CA LEU A 22 -19.42 -32.83 -17.37
C LEU A 22 -18.18 -32.52 -16.51
N LEU A 23 -17.28 -33.49 -16.35
CA LEU A 23 -16.03 -33.31 -15.61
C LEU A 23 -15.17 -32.20 -16.23
N LYS A 24 -15.03 -32.16 -17.57
CA LYS A 24 -14.33 -31.08 -18.27
C LYS A 24 -14.96 -29.70 -18.06
N LYS A 25 -16.30 -29.60 -18.03
CA LYS A 25 -17.00 -28.34 -17.77
C LYS A 25 -16.76 -27.84 -16.35
N ILE A 26 -16.84 -28.74 -15.36
CA ILE A 26 -16.56 -28.43 -13.95
C ILE A 26 -15.12 -27.96 -13.79
N ILE A 27 -14.15 -28.66 -14.39
CA ILE A 27 -12.73 -28.25 -14.35
C ILE A 27 -12.55 -26.84 -14.93
N LYS A 28 -13.18 -26.53 -16.07
CA LYS A 28 -13.10 -25.17 -16.66
C LYS A 28 -13.66 -24.10 -15.72
N ILE A 29 -14.81 -24.36 -15.09
CA ILE A 29 -15.41 -23.42 -14.13
C ILE A 29 -14.50 -23.22 -12.92
N VAL A 30 -13.94 -24.30 -12.37
CA VAL A 30 -13.03 -24.23 -11.22
C VAL A 30 -11.76 -23.45 -11.56
N VAL A 31 -11.19 -23.63 -12.76
CA VAL A 31 -10.01 -22.88 -13.22
C VAL A 31 -10.32 -21.40 -13.36
N VAL A 32 -11.44 -21.04 -14.00
CA VAL A 32 -11.86 -19.64 -14.16
C VAL A 32 -12.15 -18.99 -12.82
N PHE A 33 -12.84 -19.70 -11.92
CA PHE A 33 -13.16 -19.21 -10.59
C PHE A 33 -11.90 -19.00 -9.75
N SER A 34 -10.96 -19.96 -9.79
CA SER A 34 -9.66 -19.84 -9.13
C SER A 34 -8.89 -18.62 -9.62
N ALA A 35 -8.84 -18.39 -10.95
CA ALA A 35 -8.22 -17.21 -11.53
C ALA A 35 -8.88 -15.91 -11.03
N MET A 36 -10.21 -15.87 -10.94
CA MET A 36 -10.94 -14.71 -10.43
C MET A 36 -10.60 -14.40 -8.96
N VAL A 37 -10.53 -15.43 -8.10
CA VAL A 37 -10.15 -15.29 -6.69
C VAL A 37 -8.72 -14.77 -6.55
N LEU A 38 -7.79 -15.23 -7.38
CA LEU A 38 -6.40 -14.77 -7.38
C LEU A 38 -6.29 -13.29 -7.77
N VAL A 39 -6.98 -12.85 -8.83
CA VAL A 39 -7.00 -11.45 -9.26
C VAL A 39 -7.61 -10.56 -8.18
N PHE A 40 -8.73 -10.98 -7.58
CA PHE A 40 -9.35 -10.25 -6.49
C PHE A 40 -8.43 -10.15 -5.26
N GLY A 41 -7.81 -11.27 -4.86
CA GLY A 41 -6.88 -11.30 -3.73
C GLY A 41 -5.65 -10.40 -3.93
N ALA A 42 -5.09 -10.38 -5.13
CA ALA A 42 -4.01 -9.47 -5.49
C ALA A 42 -4.45 -7.99 -5.37
N GLY A 43 -5.66 -7.66 -5.81
CA GLY A 43 -6.23 -6.32 -5.67
C GLY A 43 -6.38 -5.90 -4.20
N VAL A 44 -6.98 -6.76 -3.37
CA VAL A 44 -7.15 -6.50 -1.92
C VAL A 44 -5.81 -6.31 -1.22
N PHE A 45 -4.82 -7.16 -1.54
CA PHE A 45 -3.48 -7.07 -0.97
C PHE A 45 -2.80 -5.72 -1.27
N VAL A 46 -2.82 -5.29 -2.53
CA VAL A 46 -2.27 -3.98 -2.93
C VAL A 46 -3.00 -2.84 -2.22
N GLY A 47 -4.34 -2.91 -2.12
CA GLY A 47 -5.15 -1.93 -1.39
C GLY A 47 -4.77 -1.82 0.09
N GLN A 48 -4.63 -2.94 0.79
CA GLN A 48 -4.22 -2.97 2.19
C GLN A 48 -2.81 -2.38 2.40
N MET A 49 -1.88 -2.63 1.47
CA MET A 49 -0.52 -2.09 1.54
C MET A 49 -0.53 -0.55 1.46
N LYS A 50 -1.31 0.03 0.53
CA LYS A 50 -1.49 1.48 0.41
C LYS A 50 -2.18 2.09 1.63
N ALA A 51 -3.23 1.43 2.13
CA ALA A 51 -4.00 1.90 3.29
C ALA A 51 -3.15 1.95 4.56
N LYS A 52 -2.28 0.96 4.80
CA LYS A 52 -1.40 0.94 5.99
C LYS A 52 -0.45 2.13 6.05
N PHE A 53 0.17 2.49 4.93
CA PHE A 53 1.05 3.66 4.90
C PHE A 53 0.26 4.96 5.05
N SER A 54 -0.85 5.11 4.33
CA SER A 54 -1.70 6.30 4.43
C SER A 54 -2.21 6.50 5.86
N TYR A 55 -2.61 5.42 6.55
CA TYR A 55 -3.02 5.48 7.96
C TYR A 55 -1.87 5.93 8.88
N ARG A 56 -0.68 5.34 8.73
CA ARG A 56 0.50 5.72 9.53
C ARG A 56 0.96 7.15 9.26
N TRP A 57 0.89 7.60 8.01
CA TRP A 57 1.21 8.98 7.63
C TRP A 57 0.22 9.96 8.26
N ALA A 58 -1.10 9.66 8.20
CA ALA A 58 -2.13 10.49 8.80
C ALA A 58 -2.00 10.59 10.33
N GLU A 59 -1.77 9.47 11.01
CA GLU A 59 -1.61 9.43 12.47
C GLU A 59 -0.37 10.22 12.94
N ASN A 60 0.74 10.13 12.19
CA ASN A 60 1.97 10.83 12.53
C ASN A 60 2.10 12.22 11.89
N TYR A 61 1.07 12.71 11.18
CA TYR A 61 1.12 13.99 10.47
C TYR A 61 1.38 15.16 11.44
N HIS A 62 0.74 15.17 12.61
CA HIS A 62 0.96 16.23 13.61
C HIS A 62 2.39 16.24 14.14
N GLN A 63 3.01 15.06 14.30
CA GLN A 63 4.39 14.95 14.77
C GLN A 63 5.40 15.35 13.69
N ASN A 64 5.11 15.04 12.43
CA ASN A 64 6.02 15.30 11.30
C ASN A 64 5.90 16.73 10.74
N PHE A 65 4.71 17.34 10.77
CA PHE A 65 4.42 18.62 10.09
C PHE A 65 3.84 19.71 11.02
N GLY A 66 3.69 19.44 12.31
CA GLY A 66 3.23 20.44 13.30
C GLY A 66 1.71 20.68 13.33
N GLY A 67 0.93 20.08 12.42
CA GLY A 67 -0.54 20.01 12.45
C GLY A 67 -1.30 21.33 12.31
N PRO A 68 -2.49 21.35 11.68
CA PRO A 68 -3.39 22.52 11.75
C PRO A 68 -3.85 22.75 13.19
N ARG A 69 -3.90 24.03 13.63
CA ARG A 69 -4.30 24.46 14.99
C ARG A 69 -5.67 23.91 15.50
N GLY A 70 -6.45 23.23 14.67
CA GLY A 70 -7.79 22.70 14.97
C GLY A 70 -7.93 21.17 14.97
N GLY A 71 -6.85 20.40 14.82
CA GLY A 71 -6.88 18.93 14.81
C GLY A 71 -7.49 18.32 13.54
N PHE A 72 -7.16 17.05 13.27
CA PHE A 72 -7.52 16.35 12.03
C PHE A 72 -9.04 16.28 11.78
N MET A 73 -9.85 16.15 12.83
CA MET A 73 -11.33 16.15 12.74
C MET A 73 -11.91 17.51 12.31
N GLY A 74 -11.25 18.62 12.64
CA GLY A 74 -11.72 19.97 12.29
C GLY A 74 -11.54 20.28 10.80
N ASP A 75 -10.44 19.78 10.22
CA ASP A 75 -10.12 19.96 8.80
C ASP A 75 -10.76 18.89 7.90
N TRP A 76 -11.09 17.69 8.42
CA TRP A 76 -11.83 16.65 7.69
C TRP A 76 -13.23 17.10 7.22
N ARG A 77 -13.86 18.03 7.95
CA ARG A 77 -15.13 18.65 7.53
C ARG A 77 -14.95 19.79 6.52
N ARG A 78 -13.74 20.30 6.34
CA ARG A 78 -13.45 21.50 5.52
C ARG A 78 -12.63 21.21 4.27
N ARG A 79 -11.89 20.10 4.24
CA ARG A 79 -11.16 19.63 3.05
C ARG A 79 -11.68 18.23 2.71
N PRO A 80 -12.09 18.00 1.45
CA PRO A 80 -12.37 16.64 1.02
C PRO A 80 -11.11 15.82 1.24
N LEU A 81 -11.29 14.61 1.79
CA LEU A 81 -10.34 13.52 1.74
C LEU A 81 -9.47 13.60 0.47
N PRO A 82 -8.14 13.41 0.55
CA PRO A 82 -7.34 13.26 -0.65
C PRO A 82 -8.03 12.20 -1.52
N PRO A 83 -8.37 12.50 -2.78
CA PRO A 83 -9.02 11.55 -3.65
C PRO A 83 -8.22 10.23 -3.69
N PRO A 84 -8.83 9.09 -4.04
CA PRO A 84 -8.15 7.79 -4.08
C PRO A 84 -6.89 7.74 -4.97
N GLU A 85 -6.65 8.75 -5.80
CA GLU A 85 -5.43 8.91 -6.59
C GLU A 85 -4.26 9.54 -5.79
N ASP A 86 -4.55 10.20 -4.67
CA ASP A 86 -3.62 10.94 -3.82
C ASP A 86 -3.18 10.17 -2.57
N PHE A 87 -3.36 8.84 -2.54
CA PHE A 87 -2.67 8.03 -1.53
C PHE A 87 -1.18 8.32 -1.64
N VAL A 88 -0.61 8.90 -0.58
CA VAL A 88 0.82 9.21 -0.51
C VAL A 88 1.57 7.94 -0.89
N GLY A 89 2.34 7.99 -1.98
CA GLY A 89 3.13 6.85 -2.41
C GLY A 89 4.25 6.63 -1.40
N GLY A 90 4.28 5.47 -0.74
CA GLY A 90 5.42 5.10 0.12
C GLY A 90 6.71 4.81 -0.66
N HIS A 91 6.64 4.88 -2.00
CA HIS A 91 7.71 4.52 -2.92
C HIS A 91 7.86 5.63 -3.95
N GLY A 92 8.97 6.37 -3.89
CA GLY A 92 9.24 7.43 -4.85
C GLY A 92 8.52 8.74 -4.51
N ILE A 93 9.28 9.77 -4.13
CA ILE A 93 8.78 11.15 -3.98
C ILE A 93 9.55 12.02 -4.96
N PHE A 94 8.88 12.96 -5.61
CA PHE A 94 9.51 13.96 -6.46
C PHE A 94 8.96 15.33 -6.12
N GLY A 95 9.85 16.31 -5.95
CA GLY A 95 9.48 17.69 -5.70
C GLY A 95 10.57 18.51 -5.00
N PRO A 96 10.29 19.79 -4.72
CA PRO A 96 11.21 20.66 -4.00
C PRO A 96 11.26 20.35 -2.51
N ILE A 97 12.43 20.56 -1.90
CA ILE A 97 12.60 20.52 -0.44
C ILE A 97 12.00 21.79 0.17
N ILE A 98 10.99 21.64 1.03
CA ILE A 98 10.34 22.78 1.71
C ILE A 98 10.76 22.95 3.16
N LYS A 99 11.38 21.93 3.77
CA LYS A 99 11.96 22.00 5.12
C LYS A 99 13.11 21.01 5.27
N ILE A 100 14.16 21.41 5.98
CA ILE A 100 15.28 20.56 6.39
C ILE A 100 15.36 20.60 7.91
N ASP A 101 15.24 19.44 8.57
CA ASP A 101 15.25 19.31 10.02
C ASP A 101 16.20 18.17 10.43
N GLY A 102 17.49 18.49 10.53
CA GLY A 102 18.54 17.52 10.81
C GLY A 102 18.61 16.41 9.76
N SER A 103 18.22 15.19 10.14
CA SER A 103 18.16 14.02 9.25
C SER A 103 16.81 13.82 8.56
N THR A 104 15.84 14.71 8.80
CA THR A 104 14.52 14.63 8.17
C THR A 104 14.33 15.76 7.17
N LEU A 105 13.95 15.41 5.95
CA LEU A 105 13.61 16.34 4.88
C LEU A 105 12.09 16.36 4.72
N THR A 106 11.51 17.53 4.49
CA THR A 106 10.13 17.64 4.04
C THR A 106 10.10 18.05 2.58
N ILE A 107 9.43 17.23 1.78
CA ILE A 107 9.33 17.44 0.33
C ILE A 107 7.88 17.74 -0.01
N ASN A 108 7.69 18.75 -0.86
CA ASN A 108 6.38 19.00 -1.45
C ASN A 108 6.20 18.10 -2.67
N GLY A 109 5.46 17.00 -2.51
CA GLY A 109 5.23 16.03 -3.55
C GLY A 109 4.22 16.47 -4.61
N LYS A 110 3.84 15.52 -5.46
CA LYS A 110 2.78 15.73 -6.45
C LYS A 110 1.47 16.16 -5.75
N ASN A 111 0.77 17.12 -6.36
CA ASN A 111 -0.52 17.66 -5.89
C ASN A 111 -0.46 18.40 -4.54
N GLY A 112 0.72 18.88 -4.11
CA GLY A 112 0.84 19.69 -2.89
C GLY A 112 0.92 18.86 -1.60
N VAL A 113 1.13 17.55 -1.71
CA VAL A 113 1.18 16.64 -0.57
C VAL A 113 2.58 16.67 0.06
N GLU A 114 2.64 17.15 1.30
CA GLU A 114 3.87 17.18 2.08
C GLU A 114 4.24 15.78 2.57
N THR A 115 5.47 15.37 2.31
CA THR A 115 5.98 14.06 2.74
C THR A 115 7.28 14.21 3.51
N ALA A 116 7.35 13.58 4.68
CA ALA A 116 8.53 13.54 5.53
C ALA A 116 9.42 12.38 5.09
N VAL A 117 10.69 12.68 4.84
CA VAL A 117 11.71 11.75 4.38
C VAL A 117 12.80 11.67 5.41
N PHE A 118 13.06 10.47 5.91
CA PHE A 118 14.17 10.20 6.80
C PHE A 118 15.41 9.81 6.00
N VAL A 119 16.50 10.55 6.22
CA VAL A 119 17.81 10.30 5.61
C VAL A 119 18.67 9.56 6.63
N SER A 120 18.98 8.30 6.35
CA SER A 120 19.84 7.47 7.18
C SER A 120 21.29 7.54 6.70
N ILE A 121 22.21 6.96 7.47
CA ILE A 121 23.63 6.88 7.09
C ILE A 121 23.83 6.02 5.82
N GLN A 122 22.87 5.13 5.52
CA GLN A 122 22.91 4.28 4.33
C GLN A 122 22.29 4.95 3.09
N THR A 123 21.70 6.13 3.24
CA THR A 123 21.11 6.86 2.12
C THR A 123 22.20 7.42 1.22
N GLU A 124 22.14 7.09 -0.08
CA GLU A 124 23.04 7.68 -1.06
C GLU A 124 22.42 8.94 -1.67
N ILE A 125 23.14 10.06 -1.66
CA ILE A 125 22.68 11.32 -2.26
C ILE A 125 23.56 11.65 -3.46
N ARG A 126 22.96 11.77 -4.64
CA ARG A 126 23.66 12.01 -5.91
C ARG A 126 23.13 13.24 -6.62
N SER A 127 24.05 13.98 -7.24
CA SER A 127 23.79 15.07 -8.18
C SER A 127 24.52 14.80 -9.50
N PRO A 128 24.25 15.56 -10.58
CA PRO A 128 25.05 15.49 -11.80
C PRO A 128 26.54 15.76 -11.57
N LEU A 129 26.89 16.49 -10.50
CA LEU A 129 28.25 16.86 -10.14
C LEU A 129 28.97 15.82 -9.26
N GLY A 130 28.23 14.82 -8.74
CA GLY A 130 28.79 13.77 -7.89
C GLY A 130 27.95 13.45 -6.66
N VAL A 131 28.57 12.77 -5.68
CA VAL A 131 27.93 12.40 -4.40
C VAL A 131 27.89 13.61 -3.48
N LEU A 132 26.71 13.89 -2.92
CA LEU A 132 26.46 15.00 -2.01
C LEU A 132 26.26 14.50 -0.57
N LYS A 133 26.37 15.41 0.39
CA LYS A 133 25.95 15.21 1.77
C LYS A 133 24.63 15.93 2.03
N ILE A 134 23.97 15.57 3.13
CA ILE A 134 22.72 16.24 3.55
C ILE A 134 22.92 17.74 3.80
N SER A 135 24.12 18.16 4.21
CA SER A 135 24.51 19.57 4.40
C SER A 135 24.54 20.38 3.11
N ASP A 136 24.67 19.70 1.96
CA ASP A 136 24.77 20.36 0.66
C ASP A 136 23.39 20.60 0.04
N LEU A 137 22.35 19.96 0.60
CA LEU A 137 20.96 20.17 0.20
C LEU A 137 20.44 21.51 0.70
N LYS A 138 19.68 22.18 -0.15
CA LYS A 138 19.08 23.48 0.14
C LYS A 138 17.57 23.41 0.02
N LEU A 139 16.92 24.39 0.64
CA LEU A 139 15.51 24.64 0.38
C LEU A 139 15.31 24.93 -1.11
N ASP A 140 14.17 24.51 -1.64
CA ASP A 140 13.77 24.59 -3.04
C ASP A 140 14.56 23.71 -4.04
N ASP A 141 15.57 22.95 -3.59
CA ASP A 141 16.25 21.97 -4.44
C ASP A 141 15.26 20.93 -4.94
N GLN A 142 15.25 20.69 -6.26
CA GLN A 142 14.38 19.71 -6.88
C GLN A 142 14.98 18.32 -6.77
N ILE A 143 14.32 17.43 -6.03
CA ILE A 143 14.85 16.10 -5.74
C ILE A 143 13.87 14.98 -6.08
N THR A 144 14.43 13.81 -6.43
CA THR A 144 13.72 12.52 -6.41
C THR A 144 14.25 11.68 -5.26
N VAL A 145 13.35 11.18 -4.42
CA VAL A 145 13.67 10.25 -3.33
C VAL A 145 13.10 8.88 -3.65
N ILE A 146 13.93 7.85 -3.59
CA ILE A 146 13.51 6.45 -3.67
C ILE A 146 13.74 5.80 -2.30
N GLY A 147 12.70 5.18 -1.76
CA GLY A 147 12.70 4.69 -0.40
C GLY A 147 11.54 3.75 -0.08
N SER A 148 11.44 3.41 1.19
CA SER A 148 10.37 2.58 1.74
C SER A 148 9.69 3.28 2.93
N PRO A 149 8.38 3.07 3.11
CA PRO A 149 7.68 3.67 4.23
C PRO A 149 8.11 3.04 5.56
N ASN A 150 8.30 3.84 6.60
CA ASN A 150 8.66 3.38 7.95
C ASN A 150 7.43 3.29 8.87
N SER A 151 7.65 2.92 10.14
CA SER A 151 6.58 2.81 11.15
C SER A 151 6.00 4.16 11.58
N GLN A 152 6.74 5.26 11.39
CA GLN A 152 6.37 6.64 11.76
C GLN A 152 5.67 7.40 10.63
N GLY A 153 5.28 6.72 9.54
CA GLY A 153 4.62 7.35 8.40
C GLY A 153 5.55 8.26 7.58
N GLN A 154 6.86 8.13 7.75
CA GLN A 154 7.88 8.79 6.94
C GLN A 154 8.38 7.82 5.87
N VAL A 155 9.06 8.34 4.85
CA VAL A 155 9.77 7.53 3.86
C VAL A 155 11.25 7.46 4.22
N GLU A 156 11.75 6.28 4.53
CA GLU A 156 13.18 6.04 4.71
C GLU A 156 13.85 6.01 3.34
N ALA A 157 14.72 6.99 3.09
CA ALA A 157 15.39 7.15 1.81
C ALA A 157 16.53 6.14 1.64
N LYS A 158 16.56 5.47 0.49
CA LYS A 158 17.70 4.64 0.06
C LYS A 158 18.57 5.39 -0.94
N LEU A 159 17.94 6.16 -1.83
CA LEU A 159 18.61 6.98 -2.83
C LEU A 159 17.89 8.32 -2.95
N ILE A 160 18.65 9.41 -2.98
CA ILE A 160 18.19 10.75 -3.27
C ILE A 160 18.95 11.26 -4.49
N ARG A 161 18.22 11.69 -5.51
CA ARG A 161 18.77 12.34 -6.70
C ARG A 161 18.39 13.81 -6.68
N VAL A 162 19.39 14.68 -6.74
CA VAL A 162 19.26 16.14 -6.87
C VAL A 162 19.44 16.52 -8.34
N PHE A 163 18.66 17.48 -8.84
CA PHE A 163 18.69 17.97 -10.22
C PHE A 163 19.29 19.36 -10.32
#